data_AF-A0A5C0DQS5-F1
#
_entry.id   AF-A0A5C0DQS5-F1
#
_cell.length_a   1.000
_cell.length_b   1.000
_cell.length_c   1.000
_cell.angle_alpha   90.00
_cell.angle_beta   90.00
_cell.angle_gamma   90.00
#
_symmetry.space_group_name_H-M   'P 1'
#
loop_
_entity.id
_entity.type
_entity.pdbx_description
1 polymer ?
#
loop_
_entity_poly.entity_id
_entity_poly.type
_entity_poly.pdbx_seq_one_letter_code
_entity_poly.pdbx_strand_id
1 'polypeptide(L)'
;MKFNVFVDGSWLFKICGANKALSQRTYQKDRNFNLDFNKLIKLIQDKLIKSFEIFSIEKGDFYLFSAIFDYEENQIRKWHTENNEHLKNIKDIDAFIEKFKRNVNARETFIKSSENAGFDISGVHHVTLKPWMCKALNEFRYQEKMADTSLVARLVEHTLIGLTETDIQVVIAGDLDILPGIKTIIPDYTKKLILVTITPEQYDEST
;
A
#
# COMPACT_ATOMS: atom_id res chain seq x y z
N MET A 1 -10.54 -17.87 16.59
CA MET A 1 -9.58 -17.64 15.49
C MET A 1 -9.96 -16.37 14.78
N LYS A 2 -9.04 -15.40 14.70
CA LYS A 2 -9.21 -14.17 13.94
C LYS A 2 -8.19 -14.09 12.81
N PHE A 3 -8.52 -13.36 11.75
CA PHE A 3 -7.53 -12.95 10.75
C PHE A 3 -7.39 -11.42 10.75
N ASN A 4 -6.14 -10.98 10.80
CA ASN A 4 -5.75 -9.58 10.73
C ASN A 4 -5.16 -9.31 9.35
N VAL A 5 -5.37 -8.12 8.78
CA VAL A 5 -4.94 -7.78 7.42
C VAL A 5 -4.06 -6.54 7.44
N PHE A 6 -2.86 -6.66 6.91
CA PHE A 6 -1.89 -5.57 6.83
C PHE A 6 -1.56 -5.31 5.36
N VAL A 7 -1.72 -4.07 4.91
CA VAL A 7 -1.65 -3.73 3.49
C VAL A 7 -0.57 -2.68 3.25
N ASP A 8 0.40 -3.02 2.40
CA ASP A 8 1.21 -2.03 1.71
C ASP A 8 0.33 -1.36 0.63
N GLY A 9 -0.32 -0.28 1.05
CA GLY A 9 -1.20 0.52 0.21
C GLY A 9 -0.47 1.26 -0.90
N SER A 10 0.81 1.61 -0.68
CA SER A 10 1.64 2.29 -1.68
C SER A 10 1.93 1.40 -2.87
N TRP A 11 2.27 0.13 -2.64
CA TRP A 11 2.38 -0.87 -3.70
C TRP A 11 1.02 -1.23 -4.31
N LEU A 12 0.02 -1.53 -3.47
CA LEU A 12 -1.29 -1.99 -3.94
C LEU A 12 -1.95 -0.93 -4.85
N PHE A 13 -1.86 0.34 -4.48
CA PHE A 13 -2.33 1.45 -5.31
C PHE A 13 -1.61 1.49 -6.67
N LYS A 14 -0.28 1.29 -6.69
CA LYS A 14 0.50 1.29 -7.94
C LYS A 14 0.08 0.16 -8.88
N ILE A 15 -0.18 -1.05 -8.38
CA ILE A 15 -0.55 -2.19 -9.23
C ILE A 15 -2.01 -2.13 -9.73
N CYS A 16 -2.85 -1.33 -9.06
CA CYS A 16 -4.20 -0.97 -9.50
C CYS A 16 -4.23 0.09 -10.61
N GLY A 17 -3.12 0.76 -10.92
CA GLY A 17 -3.09 1.82 -11.93
C GLY A 17 -3.41 1.34 -13.36
N ALA A 18 -3.77 2.26 -14.25
CA ALA A 18 -3.95 1.98 -15.67
C ALA A 18 -2.72 1.33 -16.30
N ASN A 19 -2.95 0.34 -17.15
CA ASN A 19 -1.94 -0.53 -17.77
C ASN A 19 -1.01 -1.25 -16.77
N LYS A 20 -1.42 -1.43 -15.51
CA LYS A 20 -0.67 -2.17 -14.48
C LYS A 20 -1.23 -3.58 -14.27
N ALA A 21 -0.58 -4.35 -13.40
CA ALA A 21 -0.81 -5.78 -13.27
C ALA A 21 -2.28 -6.17 -13.07
N LEU A 22 -3.03 -5.43 -12.25
CA LEU A 22 -4.44 -5.74 -12.01
C LEU A 22 -5.36 -5.21 -13.11
N SER A 23 -5.11 -4.02 -13.65
CA SER A 23 -5.95 -3.48 -14.74
C SER A 23 -5.81 -4.29 -16.03
N GLN A 24 -4.62 -4.82 -16.31
CA GLN A 24 -4.35 -5.64 -17.50
C GLN A 24 -5.17 -6.94 -17.56
N ARG A 25 -5.67 -7.42 -16.40
CA ARG A 25 -6.54 -8.60 -16.29
C ARG A 25 -8.02 -8.27 -16.47
N THR A 26 -8.36 -7.02 -16.74
CA THR A 26 -9.74 -6.58 -16.99
C THR A 26 -9.97 -6.26 -18.48
N TYR A 27 -11.24 -6.12 -18.87
CA TYR A 27 -11.61 -5.67 -20.22
C TYR A 27 -11.17 -4.22 -20.52
N GLN A 28 -11.01 -3.38 -19.48
CA GLN A 28 -10.65 -1.96 -19.60
C GLN A 28 -9.23 -1.70 -19.08
N LYS A 29 -8.23 -2.22 -19.79
CA LYS A 29 -6.82 -2.22 -19.36
C LYS A 29 -6.24 -0.81 -19.17
N ASP A 30 -6.75 0.14 -19.94
CA ASP A 30 -6.42 1.56 -19.98
C ASP A 30 -6.99 2.36 -18.80
N ARG A 31 -7.85 1.75 -17.98
CA ARG A 31 -8.43 2.37 -16.78
C ARG A 31 -7.81 1.79 -15.52
N ASN A 32 -7.89 2.56 -14.44
CA ASN A 32 -7.50 2.06 -13.13
C ASN A 32 -8.42 0.91 -12.72
N PHE A 33 -7.84 -0.14 -12.14
CA PHE A 33 -8.56 -1.19 -11.45
C PHE A 33 -9.19 -0.61 -10.18
N ASN A 34 -10.52 -0.67 -10.10
CA ASN A 34 -11.23 -0.21 -8.91
C ASN A 34 -11.27 -1.34 -7.86
N LEU A 35 -10.42 -1.24 -6.85
CA LEU A 35 -10.34 -2.22 -5.78
C LEU A 35 -11.48 -2.03 -4.78
N ASP A 36 -12.29 -3.08 -4.62
CA ASP A 36 -13.32 -3.16 -3.59
C ASP A 36 -12.76 -3.90 -2.37
N PHE A 37 -12.38 -3.16 -1.33
CA PHE A 37 -11.80 -3.71 -0.11
C PHE A 37 -12.73 -4.67 0.63
N ASN A 38 -14.05 -4.45 0.58
CA ASN A 38 -15.00 -5.36 1.22
C ASN A 38 -15.04 -6.71 0.50
N LYS A 39 -15.01 -6.70 -0.84
CA LYS A 39 -14.89 -7.94 -1.63
C LYS A 39 -13.55 -8.62 -1.43
N LEU A 40 -12.45 -7.86 -1.33
CA LEU A 40 -11.13 -8.40 -1.05
C LEU A 40 -11.10 -9.11 0.31
N ILE A 41 -11.57 -8.46 1.38
CA ILE A 41 -11.64 -9.06 2.73
C ILE A 41 -12.49 -10.32 2.71
N LYS A 42 -13.67 -10.29 2.05
CA LYS A 42 -14.53 -11.46 1.95
C LYS A 42 -13.83 -12.61 1.21
N LEU A 43 -13.15 -12.31 0.11
CA LEU A 43 -12.40 -13.32 -0.65
C LEU A 43 -11.28 -13.94 0.19
N ILE A 44 -10.56 -13.14 0.97
CA ILE A 44 -9.54 -13.61 1.92
C ILE A 44 -10.20 -14.53 2.94
N GLN A 45 -11.27 -14.08 3.59
CA GLN A 45 -11.99 -14.87 4.61
C GLN A 45 -12.47 -16.23 4.06
N ASP A 46 -13.11 -16.23 2.89
CA ASP A 46 -13.61 -17.46 2.23
C ASP A 46 -12.45 -18.41 1.90
N LYS A 47 -11.30 -17.87 1.47
CA LYS A 47 -10.08 -18.65 1.21
C LYS A 47 -9.50 -19.24 2.48
N LEU A 48 -9.44 -18.50 3.58
CA LEU A 48 -8.95 -19.00 4.87
C LEU A 48 -9.83 -20.12 5.41
N ILE A 49 -11.15 -19.92 5.41
CA ILE A 49 -12.13 -20.94 5.82
C ILE A 49 -11.90 -22.25 5.06
N LYS A 50 -11.71 -22.16 3.75
CA LYS A 50 -11.44 -23.32 2.90
C LYS A 50 -10.07 -23.95 3.16
N SER A 51 -9.01 -23.14 3.29
CA SER A 51 -7.63 -23.63 3.45
C SER A 51 -7.36 -24.31 4.80
N PHE A 52 -8.03 -23.85 5.86
CA PHE A 52 -7.89 -24.42 7.20
C PHE A 52 -9.02 -25.41 7.56
N GLU A 53 -9.95 -25.68 6.64
CA GLU A 53 -11.10 -26.58 6.85
C GLU A 53 -11.93 -26.24 8.12
N ILE A 54 -12.03 -24.95 8.43
CA ILE A 54 -12.77 -24.44 9.59
C ILE A 54 -14.18 -23.99 9.19
N PHE A 55 -15.12 -24.00 10.14
CA PHE A 55 -16.48 -23.55 9.89
C PHE A 55 -16.60 -22.02 9.79
N SER A 56 -15.83 -21.29 10.58
CA SER A 56 -15.83 -19.83 10.59
C SER A 56 -14.49 -19.27 11.08
N ILE A 57 -14.20 -18.05 10.64
CA ILE A 57 -13.09 -17.23 11.13
C ILE A 57 -13.59 -15.80 11.29
N GLU A 58 -13.22 -15.16 12.40
CA GLU A 58 -13.63 -13.80 12.71
C GLU A 58 -12.69 -12.78 12.08
N LYS A 59 -13.21 -11.59 11.77
CA LYS A 59 -12.40 -10.45 11.34
C LYS A 59 -11.67 -9.89 12.57
N GLY A 60 -10.36 -9.74 12.47
CA GLY A 60 -9.53 -9.03 13.43
C GLY A 60 -9.28 -7.59 13.00
N ASP A 61 -8.07 -7.11 13.24
CA ASP A 61 -7.64 -5.75 12.93
C ASP A 61 -7.16 -5.64 11.49
N PHE A 62 -7.54 -4.56 10.81
CA PHE A 62 -7.14 -4.27 9.44
C PHE A 62 -6.37 -2.95 9.39
N TYR A 63 -5.19 -2.94 8.79
CA TYR A 63 -4.31 -1.76 8.74
C TYR A 63 -3.90 -1.45 7.29
N LEU A 64 -4.03 -0.18 6.91
CA LEU A 64 -3.51 0.34 5.65
C LEU A 64 -2.27 1.21 5.92
N PHE A 65 -1.17 0.90 5.24
CA PHE A 65 0.04 1.72 5.24
C PHE A 65 0.22 2.38 3.88
N SER A 66 0.27 3.69 3.85
CA SER A 66 0.47 4.43 2.60
C SER A 66 1.09 5.80 2.87
N ALA A 67 1.35 6.55 1.82
CA ALA A 67 1.73 7.95 1.91
C ALA A 67 0.86 8.78 0.97
N ILE A 68 0.43 9.95 1.42
CA ILE A 68 -0.27 10.94 0.60
C ILE A 68 0.45 12.28 0.72
N PHE A 69 0.44 13.06 -0.36
CA PHE A 69 1.09 14.36 -0.35
C PHE A 69 0.15 15.47 0.10
N ASP A 70 0.64 16.29 1.03
CA ASP A 70 0.08 17.61 1.29
C ASP A 70 0.77 18.62 0.37
N TYR A 71 0.00 19.43 -0.33
CA TYR A 71 0.53 20.41 -1.28
C TYR A 71 -0.36 21.63 -1.42
N GLU A 72 0.25 22.73 -1.86
CA GLU A 72 -0.45 23.92 -2.29
C GLU A 72 -0.05 24.26 -3.72
N GLU A 73 -1.03 24.36 -4.62
CA GLU A 73 -0.78 24.64 -6.05
C GLU A 73 -0.01 25.94 -6.25
N ASN A 74 -0.38 26.99 -5.51
CA ASN A 74 0.29 28.30 -5.59
C ASN A 74 1.76 28.21 -5.18
N GLN A 75 2.09 27.35 -4.22
CA GLN A 75 3.46 27.15 -3.78
C GLN A 75 4.30 26.43 -4.85
N ILE A 76 3.72 25.46 -5.56
CA ILE A 76 4.36 24.78 -6.70
C ILE A 76 4.65 25.79 -7.83
N ARG A 77 3.67 26.62 -8.17
CA ARG A 77 3.81 27.68 -9.19
C ARG A 77 4.88 28.68 -8.79
N LYS A 78 4.87 29.13 -7.53
CA LYS A 78 5.87 30.04 -6.98
C LYS A 78 7.29 29.48 -7.15
N TRP A 79 7.52 28.23 -6.76
CA TRP A 79 8.82 27.58 -6.97
C TRP A 79 9.26 27.55 -8.44
N HIS A 80 8.32 27.33 -9.36
CA HIS A 80 8.60 27.34 -10.80
C HIS A 80 8.97 28.74 -11.30
N THR A 81 8.17 29.77 -10.97
CA THR A 81 8.43 31.18 -11.35
C THR A 81 9.73 31.73 -10.76
N GLU A 82 10.10 31.29 -9.56
CA GLU A 82 11.37 31.64 -8.91
C GLU A 82 12.59 30.88 -9.48
N ASN A 83 12.41 30.12 -10.57
CA ASN A 83 13.46 29.30 -11.21
C ASN A 83 14.12 28.31 -10.25
N ASN A 84 13.36 27.71 -9.33
CA ASN A 84 13.88 26.66 -8.46
C ASN A 84 14.54 25.55 -9.29
N GLU A 85 15.75 25.14 -8.91
CA GLU A 85 16.57 24.22 -9.70
C GLU A 85 15.92 22.87 -9.99
N HIS A 86 14.96 22.45 -9.16
CA HIS A 86 14.23 21.20 -9.32
C HIS A 86 13.04 21.31 -10.26
N LEU A 87 12.45 22.50 -10.42
CA LEU A 87 11.26 22.71 -11.23
C LEU A 87 11.55 23.39 -12.58
N LYS A 88 12.71 24.05 -12.74
CA LYS A 88 13.06 24.81 -13.96
C LYS A 88 12.96 24.03 -15.28
N ASN A 89 13.07 22.70 -15.23
CA ASN A 89 12.99 21.83 -16.42
C ASN A 89 11.56 21.34 -16.71
N ILE A 90 10.59 21.64 -15.85
CA ILE A 90 9.18 21.34 -16.08
C ILE A 90 8.64 22.38 -17.06
N LYS A 91 8.49 21.98 -18.32
CA LYS A 91 8.08 22.89 -19.42
C LYS A 91 6.64 23.39 -19.26
N ASP A 92 5.76 22.52 -18.75
CA ASP A 92 4.34 22.80 -18.56
C ASP A 92 3.99 22.51 -17.09
N ILE A 93 4.04 23.57 -16.28
CA ILE A 93 3.79 23.46 -14.84
C ILE A 93 2.32 23.17 -14.54
N ASP A 94 1.41 23.67 -15.37
CA ASP A 94 -0.03 23.45 -15.25
C ASP A 94 -0.39 21.98 -15.49
N ALA A 95 0.11 21.40 -16.58
CA ALA A 95 -0.09 19.98 -16.87
C ALA A 95 0.53 19.07 -15.78
N PHE A 96 1.67 19.46 -15.23
CA PHE A 96 2.29 18.78 -14.09
C PHE A 96 1.39 18.83 -12.85
N ILE A 97 0.93 20.03 -12.45
CA ILE A 97 0.04 20.22 -11.30
C ILE A 97 -1.23 19.40 -11.47
N GLU A 98 -1.88 19.47 -12.62
CA GLU A 98 -3.11 18.72 -12.89
C GLU A 98 -2.91 17.20 -12.84
N LYS A 99 -1.79 16.69 -13.37
CA LYS A 99 -1.44 15.27 -13.24
C LYS A 99 -1.21 14.88 -11.78
N PHE A 100 -0.51 15.74 -11.03
CA PHE A 100 -0.22 15.52 -9.61
C PHE A 100 -1.49 15.51 -8.76
N LYS A 101 -2.38 16.50 -8.94
CA LYS A 101 -3.70 16.58 -8.30
C LYS A 101 -4.53 15.33 -8.53
N ARG A 102 -4.62 14.86 -9.78
CA ARG A 102 -5.33 13.62 -10.11
C ARG A 102 -4.74 12.40 -9.39
N ASN A 103 -3.41 12.33 -9.25
CA ASN A 103 -2.77 11.24 -8.53
C ASN A 103 -3.07 11.28 -7.03
N VAL A 104 -3.00 12.45 -6.40
CA VAL A 104 -3.34 12.63 -4.98
C VAL A 104 -4.80 12.26 -4.73
N ASN A 105 -5.74 12.80 -5.51
CA ASN A 105 -7.17 12.50 -5.35
C ASN A 105 -7.50 11.01 -5.57
N ALA A 106 -6.85 10.37 -6.55
CA ALA A 106 -7.00 8.92 -6.73
C ALA A 106 -6.54 8.14 -5.50
N ARG A 107 -5.48 8.61 -4.83
CA ARG A 107 -4.98 7.98 -3.61
C ARG A 107 -5.88 8.27 -2.41
N GLU A 108 -6.42 9.48 -2.27
CA GLU A 108 -7.45 9.79 -1.26
C GLU A 108 -8.65 8.88 -1.40
N THR A 109 -9.13 8.68 -2.62
CA THR A 109 -10.26 7.80 -2.91
C THR A 109 -9.94 6.36 -2.52
N PHE A 110 -8.72 5.89 -2.80
CA PHE A 110 -8.26 4.56 -2.40
C PHE A 110 -8.21 4.39 -0.87
N ILE A 111 -7.62 5.36 -0.15
CA ILE A 111 -7.54 5.37 1.32
C ILE A 111 -8.93 5.43 1.95
N LYS A 112 -9.81 6.30 1.43
CA LYS A 112 -11.19 6.41 1.91
C LYS A 112 -11.97 5.11 1.66
N SER A 113 -11.71 4.43 0.54
CA SER A 113 -12.34 3.14 0.28
C SER A 113 -11.91 2.04 1.25
N SER A 114 -10.65 2.02 1.69
CA SER A 114 -10.22 1.08 2.73
C SER A 114 -10.76 1.45 4.11
N GLU A 115 -10.78 2.74 4.46
CA GLU A 115 -11.36 3.22 5.72
C GLU A 115 -12.82 2.79 5.84
N ASN A 116 -13.61 3.00 4.77
CA ASN A 116 -15.01 2.54 4.70
C ASN A 116 -15.18 1.01 4.81
N ALA A 117 -14.13 0.23 4.55
CA ALA A 117 -14.11 -1.22 4.71
C ALA A 117 -13.61 -1.66 6.11
N GLY A 118 -13.34 -0.70 7.01
CA GLY A 118 -12.94 -0.93 8.39
C GLY A 118 -11.43 -1.00 8.62
N PHE A 119 -10.61 -0.52 7.68
CA PHE A 119 -9.17 -0.41 7.89
C PHE A 119 -8.83 0.79 8.78
N ASP A 120 -7.97 0.57 9.76
CA ASP A 120 -7.23 1.63 10.46
C ASP A 120 -6.25 2.30 9.48
N ILE A 121 -6.44 3.60 9.30
CA ILE A 121 -5.64 4.46 8.43
C ILE A 121 -4.56 5.24 9.20
N SER A 122 -4.32 4.94 10.48
CA SER A 122 -3.22 5.51 11.27
C SER A 122 -1.84 5.28 10.66
N GLY A 123 -1.71 4.28 9.78
CA GLY A 123 -0.52 4.00 8.97
C GLY A 123 -0.40 4.85 7.69
N VAL A 124 -1.31 5.78 7.43
CA VAL A 124 -1.25 6.70 6.29
C VAL A 124 -0.45 7.95 6.65
N HIS A 125 0.68 8.14 5.98
CA HIS A 125 1.59 9.25 6.21
C HIS A 125 1.28 10.44 5.32
N HIS A 126 1.08 11.60 5.94
CA HIS A 126 0.95 12.88 5.24
C HIS A 126 2.34 13.48 5.00
N VAL A 127 2.72 13.60 3.73
CA VAL A 127 4.04 14.05 3.29
C VAL A 127 3.92 15.43 2.68
N THR A 128 4.46 16.44 3.36
CA THR A 128 4.55 17.78 2.78
C THR A 128 5.42 17.77 1.52
N LEU A 129 4.85 18.17 0.39
CA LEU A 129 5.54 18.22 -0.90
C LEU A 129 6.74 19.18 -0.83
N LYS A 130 7.88 18.74 -1.36
CA LYS A 130 9.11 19.54 -1.46
C LYS A 130 9.53 19.73 -2.93
N PRO A 131 10.26 20.80 -3.29
CA PRO A 131 10.65 21.06 -4.68
C PRO A 131 11.38 19.89 -5.37
N TRP A 132 12.32 19.24 -4.68
CA TRP A 132 13.05 18.09 -5.23
C TRP A 132 12.14 16.89 -5.52
N MET A 133 11.03 16.75 -4.79
CA MET A 133 10.04 15.69 -5.04
C MET A 133 9.31 15.95 -6.34
N CYS A 134 8.97 17.21 -6.67
CA CYS A 134 8.32 17.56 -7.94
C CYS A 134 9.14 17.06 -9.15
N LYS A 135 10.47 17.25 -9.09
CA LYS A 135 11.40 16.72 -10.09
C LYS A 135 11.32 15.20 -10.17
N ALA A 136 11.47 14.51 -9.03
CA ALA A 136 11.47 13.06 -8.98
C ALA A 136 10.13 12.46 -9.43
N LEU A 137 9.01 13.09 -9.11
CA LEU A 137 7.67 12.70 -9.54
C LEU A 137 7.49 12.89 -11.04
N ASN A 138 7.95 14.01 -11.60
CA ASN A 138 7.90 14.26 -13.04
C ASN A 138 8.74 13.25 -13.83
N GLU A 139 9.88 12.83 -13.28
CA GLU A 139 10.79 11.84 -13.86
C GLU A 139 10.42 10.38 -13.52
N PHE A 140 9.31 10.15 -12.79
CA PHE A 140 8.88 8.83 -12.32
C PHE A 140 9.91 8.08 -11.46
N ARG A 141 10.78 8.80 -10.75
CA ARG A 141 11.84 8.25 -9.88
C ARG A 141 11.52 8.34 -8.39
N TYR A 142 10.40 8.97 -8.00
CA TYR A 142 10.04 9.07 -6.60
C TYR A 142 9.66 7.70 -6.01
N GLN A 143 10.29 7.37 -4.88
CA GLN A 143 10.02 6.16 -4.12
C GLN A 143 9.58 6.53 -2.70
N GLU A 144 8.45 5.95 -2.29
CA GLU A 144 7.93 6.06 -0.94
C GLU A 144 8.58 4.96 -0.10
N LYS A 145 9.14 5.30 1.07
CA LYS A 145 9.82 4.35 1.95
C LYS A 145 9.16 4.19 3.34
N MET A 146 8.24 5.08 3.69
CA MET A 146 7.64 5.12 5.03
C MET A 146 6.61 4.00 5.25
N ALA A 147 5.88 3.61 4.20
CA ALA A 147 4.85 2.57 4.28
C ALA A 147 5.43 1.23 4.75
N ASP A 148 6.52 0.78 4.12
CA ASP A 148 7.18 -0.50 4.42
C ASP A 148 7.66 -0.56 5.87
N THR A 149 8.30 0.52 6.34
CA THR A 149 8.82 0.59 7.72
C THR A 149 7.69 0.54 8.75
N SER A 150 6.60 1.27 8.51
CA SER A 150 5.43 1.27 9.41
C SER A 150 4.70 -0.06 9.40
N LEU A 151 4.59 -0.70 8.25
CA LEU A 151 4.00 -2.03 8.12
C LEU A 151 4.81 -3.05 8.93
N VAL A 152 6.13 -3.09 8.77
CA VAL A 152 7.01 -3.98 9.56
C VAL A 152 6.87 -3.73 11.06
N ALA A 153 6.94 -2.46 11.50
CA ALA A 153 6.82 -2.12 12.90
C ALA A 153 5.49 -2.60 13.50
N ARG A 154 4.38 -2.39 12.80
CA ARG A 154 3.06 -2.83 13.26
C ARG A 154 2.92 -4.34 13.26
N LEU A 155 3.45 -5.04 12.24
CA LEU A 155 3.45 -6.51 12.21
C LEU A 155 4.18 -7.08 13.43
N VAL A 156 5.36 -6.54 13.76
CA VAL A 156 6.13 -6.95 14.95
C VAL A 156 5.34 -6.67 16.23
N GLU A 157 4.82 -5.45 16.40
CA GLU A 157 4.03 -5.06 17.57
C GLU A 157 2.83 -5.99 17.78
N HIS A 158 2.04 -6.22 16.72
CA HIS A 158 0.85 -7.06 16.78
C HIS A 158 1.19 -8.52 17.10
N THR A 159 2.32 -9.02 16.58
CA THR A 159 2.78 -10.38 16.87
C THR A 159 3.24 -10.56 18.31
N LEU A 160 3.90 -9.55 18.90
CA LEU A 160 4.39 -9.64 20.27
C LEU A 160 3.29 -9.45 21.32
N ILE A 161 2.29 -8.60 21.03
CA ILE A 161 1.35 -8.11 22.05
C ILE A 161 -0.07 -8.65 21.86
N GLY A 162 -0.50 -8.91 20.61
CA GLY A 162 -1.91 -9.07 20.27
C GLY A 162 -2.31 -10.45 19.75
N LEU A 163 -1.35 -11.33 19.44
CA LEU A 163 -1.63 -12.59 18.74
C LEU A 163 -1.82 -13.77 19.68
N THR A 164 -2.95 -14.45 19.54
CA THR A 164 -3.11 -15.78 20.12
C THR A 164 -2.39 -16.83 19.28
N GLU A 165 -2.30 -18.07 19.79
CA GLU A 165 -1.74 -19.18 19.03
C GLU A 165 -2.49 -19.47 17.73
N THR A 166 -3.77 -19.12 17.68
CA THR A 166 -4.64 -19.46 16.55
C THR A 166 -4.81 -18.34 15.52
N ASP A 167 -4.43 -17.09 15.83
CA ASP A 167 -4.72 -15.99 14.92
C ASP A 167 -3.80 -15.99 13.70
N ILE A 168 -4.35 -15.51 12.58
CA ILE A 168 -3.68 -15.43 11.29
C ILE A 168 -3.36 -13.97 10.98
N GLN A 169 -2.17 -13.73 10.45
CA GLN A 169 -1.84 -12.46 9.81
C GLN A 169 -1.83 -12.62 8.30
N VAL A 170 -2.58 -11.77 7.60
CA VAL A 170 -2.59 -11.68 6.16
C VAL A 170 -1.84 -10.42 5.77
N VAL A 171 -0.75 -10.56 5.01
CA VAL A 171 0.04 -9.43 4.51
C VAL A 171 -0.17 -9.30 3.01
N ILE A 172 -0.63 -8.12 2.60
CA ILE A 172 -0.84 -7.74 1.20
C ILE A 172 0.28 -6.79 0.80
N ALA A 173 1.33 -7.33 0.18
CA ALA A 173 2.54 -6.57 -0.15
C ALA A 173 3.18 -7.10 -1.44
N GLY A 174 3.91 -6.22 -2.13
CA GLY A 174 4.64 -6.57 -3.35
C GLY A 174 6.09 -6.98 -3.13
N ASP A 175 6.70 -6.43 -2.09
CA ASP A 175 8.06 -6.73 -1.69
C ASP A 175 8.04 -7.51 -0.38
N LEU A 176 8.83 -8.57 -0.33
CA LEU A 176 8.88 -9.54 0.76
C LEU A 176 10.16 -9.43 1.56
N ASP A 177 11.06 -8.52 1.18
CA ASP A 177 12.29 -8.20 1.92
C ASP A 177 11.98 -7.72 3.36
N ILE A 178 10.70 -7.41 3.66
CA ILE A 178 10.18 -7.13 4.99
C ILE A 178 10.14 -8.36 5.92
N LEU A 179 10.02 -9.59 5.39
CA LEU A 179 9.77 -10.80 6.17
C LEU A 179 11.02 -11.35 6.89
N PRO A 180 12.24 -11.37 6.28
CA PRO A 180 13.45 -11.79 6.98
C PRO A 180 13.75 -10.98 8.24
N GLY A 181 13.46 -9.67 8.22
CA GLY A 181 13.60 -8.80 9.39
C GLY A 181 12.68 -9.22 10.54
N ILE A 182 11.44 -9.62 10.24
CA ILE A 182 10.49 -10.10 11.24
C ILE A 182 10.91 -11.47 11.79
N LYS A 183 11.38 -12.39 10.93
CA LYS A 183 11.85 -13.72 11.35
C LYS A 183 13.02 -13.66 12.34
N THR A 184 13.86 -12.62 12.25
CA THR A 184 14.95 -12.38 13.21
C THR A 184 14.43 -12.12 14.61
N ILE A 185 13.27 -11.47 14.72
CA ILE A 185 12.64 -11.11 16.00
C ILE A 185 11.72 -12.25 16.47
N ILE A 186 11.05 -12.93 15.53
CA ILE A 186 10.04 -13.95 15.79
C ILE A 186 10.29 -15.15 14.86
N PRO A 187 11.10 -16.13 15.29
CA PRO A 187 11.57 -17.21 14.42
C PRO A 187 10.47 -18.05 13.75
N ASP A 188 9.34 -18.24 14.44
CA ASP A 188 8.18 -19.02 13.98
C ASP A 188 7.10 -18.17 13.29
N TYR A 189 7.39 -16.90 12.96
CA TYR A 189 6.43 -15.95 12.41
C TYR A 189 5.72 -16.44 11.14
N THR A 190 6.45 -17.12 10.27
CA THR A 190 5.94 -17.58 8.97
C THR A 190 4.82 -18.62 9.09
N LYS A 191 4.73 -19.35 10.22
CA LYS A 191 3.67 -20.35 10.45
C LYS A 191 2.26 -19.76 10.56
N LYS A 192 2.16 -18.46 10.86
CA LYS A 192 0.89 -17.74 11.04
C LYS A 192 0.67 -16.64 10.01
N LEU A 193 1.56 -16.57 9.02
CA LEU A 193 1.57 -15.54 8.00
C LEU A 193 1.01 -16.09 6.69
N ILE A 194 0.10 -15.34 6.09
CA ILE A 194 -0.38 -15.59 4.73
C ILE A 194 -0.05 -14.38 3.89
N LEU A 195 0.71 -14.64 2.83
CA LEU A 195 1.11 -13.62 1.89
C LEU A 195 0.13 -13.54 0.72
N VAL A 196 -0.31 -12.33 0.40
CA VAL A 196 -1.12 -12.01 -0.78
C VAL A 196 -0.34 -11.05 -1.67
N THR A 197 0.17 -11.57 -2.77
CA THR A 197 0.96 -10.81 -3.75
C THR A 197 0.60 -11.22 -5.19
N ILE A 198 1.02 -10.43 -6.17
CA ILE A 198 0.90 -10.77 -7.60
C ILE A 198 2.09 -11.60 -8.11
N THR A 199 3.17 -11.70 -7.33
CA THR A 199 4.42 -12.42 -7.62
C THR A 199 4.79 -13.37 -6.46
N PRO A 200 3.94 -14.36 -6.13
CA PRO A 200 4.17 -15.27 -5.00
C PRO A 200 5.46 -16.08 -5.14
N GLU A 201 5.92 -16.32 -6.37
CA GLU A 201 7.17 -17.01 -6.69
C GLU A 201 8.44 -16.29 -6.22
N GLN A 202 8.37 -15.00 -5.85
CA GLN A 202 9.48 -14.29 -5.23
C GLN A 202 9.72 -14.71 -3.77
N TYR A 203 8.77 -15.45 -3.18
CA TYR A 203 8.92 -16.12 -1.90
C TYR A 203 9.32 -17.57 -2.13
N ASP A 204 10.62 -17.83 -2.22
CA ASP A 204 11.15 -19.19 -2.24
C ASP A 204 11.82 -19.45 -0.88
N GLU A 205 11.20 -20.28 -0.03
CA GLU A 205 11.76 -20.68 1.28
C GLU A 205 13.00 -21.59 1.15
N SER A 206 13.52 -21.79 -0.06
CA SER A 206 14.72 -22.60 -0.33
C SER A 206 16.04 -21.86 -0.03
N THR A 207 16.14 -21.27 1.17
CA THR A 207 17.42 -20.98 1.85
C THR A 207 17.32 -21.16 3.36
#